data_AF-A0A916P8W3-F1
#
_entry.id   AF-A0A916P8W3-F1
#
_cell.length_a   1.000
_cell.length_b   1.000
_cell.length_c   1.000
_cell.angle_alpha   90.00
_cell.angle_beta   90.00
_cell.angle_gamma   90.00
#
_symmetry.space_group_name_H-M   'P 1'
#
loop_
_entity.id
_entity.type
_entity.pdbx_description
1 polymer ?
#
loop_
_entity_poly.entity_id
_entity_poly.type
_entity_poly.pdbx_seq_one_letter_code
_entity_poly.pdbx_strand_id
1 'polypeptide(L)'
;MQTSADKWKNCAGKTVTVTNKAKTYRWTFADVKGSPPTITVIDTQEGAEGWECQRAMSVANNVVVDVNACGYQITNQAGQIAAKIVDKVNKE
;
A
#
# COMPACT_ATOMS: atom_id res chain seq x y z
N MET A 1 -10.27 5.01 9.21
CA MET A 1 -9.94 4.25 7.98
C MET A 1 -10.67 4.75 6.73
N GLN A 2 -11.98 4.99 6.76
CA GLN A 2 -12.75 5.48 5.60
C GLN A 2 -12.10 6.68 4.88
N THR A 3 -11.75 7.74 5.62
CA THR A 3 -11.06 8.91 5.07
C THR A 3 -9.76 8.57 4.35
N SER A 4 -8.98 7.61 4.86
CA SER A 4 -7.76 7.16 4.19
C SER A 4 -8.07 6.43 2.88
N ALA A 5 -9.10 5.59 2.86
CA ALA A 5 -9.55 4.91 1.64
C ALA A 5 -9.97 5.91 0.57
N ASP A 6 -10.73 6.95 0.92
CA ASP A 6 -11.18 7.96 -0.03
C ASP A 6 -10.02 8.82 -0.56
N LYS A 7 -9.04 9.15 0.30
CA LYS A 7 -7.81 9.83 -0.12
C LYS A 7 -7.00 8.98 -1.10
N TRP A 8 -6.85 7.68 -0.83
CA TRP A 8 -6.11 6.79 -1.73
C TRP A 8 -6.84 6.55 -3.05
N LYS A 9 -8.18 6.50 -3.06
CA LYS A 9 -8.96 6.44 -4.30
C LYS A 9 -8.70 7.65 -5.20
N ASN A 10 -8.50 8.83 -4.61
CA ASN A 10 -8.13 10.02 -5.37
C ASN A 10 -6.71 9.97 -5.96
N CYS A 11 -5.87 9.02 -5.53
CA CYS A 11 -4.53 8.80 -6.08
C CYS A 11 -4.52 7.72 -7.18
N ALA A 12 -5.58 6.93 -7.31
CA ALA A 12 -5.67 5.86 -8.30
C ALA A 12 -5.46 6.40 -9.73
N GLY A 13 -4.65 5.69 -10.52
CA GLY A 13 -4.29 6.05 -11.89
C GLY A 13 -3.32 7.23 -12.01
N LYS A 14 -2.91 7.87 -10.90
CA LYS A 14 -1.98 8.99 -10.93
C LYS A 14 -0.54 8.50 -10.84
N THR A 15 0.33 9.16 -11.59
CA THR A 15 1.78 9.01 -11.47
C THR A 15 2.36 10.17 -10.68
N VAL A 16 3.19 9.86 -9.68
CA VAL A 16 3.93 10.84 -8.89
C VAL A 16 5.43 10.71 -9.15
N THR A 17 6.10 11.86 -9.16
CA THR A 17 7.56 11.92 -9.26
C THR A 17 8.14 12.07 -7.86
N VAL A 18 8.98 11.13 -7.46
CA VAL A 18 9.66 11.13 -6.15
C VAL A 18 11.16 11.26 -6.39
N THR A 19 11.74 12.33 -5.87
CA THR A 19 13.19 12.54 -5.87
C THR A 19 13.75 12.17 -4.50
N ASN A 20 14.61 11.15 -4.46
CA ASN A 20 15.34 10.75 -3.26
C ASN A 20 16.85 10.92 -3.53
N LYS A 21 17.46 11.87 -2.81
CA LYS A 21 18.83 12.34 -3.07
C LYS A 21 18.96 12.77 -4.54
N ALA A 22 19.88 12.15 -5.29
CA ALA A 22 20.12 12.44 -6.70
C ALA A 22 19.32 11.53 -7.66
N LYS A 23 18.45 10.65 -7.15
CA LYS A 23 17.68 9.71 -7.98
C LYS A 23 16.21 10.12 -8.01
N THR A 24 15.65 10.15 -9.22
CA THR A 24 14.24 10.45 -9.45
C THR A 24 13.54 9.19 -9.93
N TYR A 25 12.41 8.90 -9.30
CA TYR A 25 11.56 7.75 -9.61
C TYR A 25 10.16 8.23 -9.94
N ARG A 26 9.50 7.53 -10.87
CA ARG A 26 8.09 7.76 -11.19
C ARG A 26 7.29 6.55 -10.75
N TRP A 27 6.32 6.78 -9.89
CA TRP A 27 5.48 5.75 -9.30
C TRP A 27 4.04 5.95 -9.71
N THR A 28 3.41 4.93 -10.28
CA THR A 28 2.00 4.94 -10.68
C THR A 28 1.19 4.09 -9.71
N PHE A 29 0.17 4.68 -9.11
CA PHE A 29 -0.72 3.99 -8.18
C PHE A 29 -1.88 3.32 -8.92
N ALA A 30 -2.07 2.04 -8.69
CA ALA A 30 -3.23 1.30 -9.16
C ALA A 30 -4.49 1.65 -8.35
N ASP A 31 -5.63 1.08 -8.76
CA ASP A 31 -6.87 1.21 -8.01
C ASP A 31 -6.75 0.66 -6.60
N VAL A 32 -7.43 1.33 -5.67
CA VAL A 32 -7.60 0.83 -4.31
C VAL A 32 -8.44 -0.44 -4.36
N LYS A 33 -7.92 -1.53 -3.79
CA LYS A 33 -8.65 -2.79 -3.58
C LYS A 33 -9.10 -2.89 -2.12
N GLY A 34 -10.25 -3.53 -1.92
CA GLY A 34 -10.86 -3.70 -0.59
C GLY A 34 -11.64 -2.47 -0.11
N SER A 35 -12.02 -2.52 1.16
CA SER A 35 -12.79 -1.47 1.85
C SER A 35 -12.43 -1.51 3.35
N PRO A 36 -12.62 -0.41 4.09
CA PRO A 36 -12.46 -0.44 5.55
C PRO A 36 -13.08 -1.70 6.19
N PRO A 37 -12.39 -2.36 7.14
CA PRO A 37 -11.21 -1.86 7.84
C PRO A 37 -9.88 -2.00 7.09
N THR A 38 -9.82 -2.70 5.95
CA THR A 38 -8.55 -2.99 5.25
C THR A 38 -8.60 -2.59 3.77
N ILE A 39 -7.65 -1.80 3.33
CA ILE A 39 -7.45 -1.47 1.90
C ILE A 39 -6.04 -1.83 1.45
N THR A 40 -5.88 -2.07 0.16
CA THR A 40 -4.56 -2.24 -0.45
C THR A 40 -4.43 -1.43 -1.74
N VAL A 41 -3.23 -0.95 -2.03
CA VAL A 41 -2.87 -0.24 -3.26
C VAL A 41 -1.58 -0.85 -3.79
N ILE A 42 -1.51 -1.13 -5.09
CA ILE A 42 -0.24 -1.47 -5.75
C ILE A 42 0.32 -0.19 -6.35
N ASP A 43 1.61 0.04 -6.15
CA ASP A 43 2.38 1.09 -6.79
C ASP A 43 3.51 0.49 -7.62
N THR A 44 3.58 0.92 -8.89
CA THR A 44 4.52 0.40 -9.87
C THR A 44 5.54 1.48 -10.22
N GLN A 45 6.82 1.10 -10.28
CA GLN A 45 7.89 2.03 -10.64
C GLN A 45 8.17 1.96 -12.14
N GLU A 46 8.13 3.10 -12.82
CA GLU A 46 8.51 3.18 -14.23
C GLU A 46 9.98 2.78 -14.44
N GLY A 47 10.24 1.95 -15.45
CA GLY A 47 11.60 1.55 -15.82
C GLY A 47 12.32 0.67 -14.78
N ALA A 48 11.60 0.02 -13.87
CA ALA A 48 12.16 -0.77 -12.78
C ALA A 48 12.06 -2.29 -12.96
N GLU A 49 11.85 -2.76 -14.20
CA GLU A 49 11.86 -4.19 -14.56
C GLU A 49 10.95 -5.07 -13.69
N GLY A 50 9.76 -4.56 -13.35
CA GLY A 50 8.78 -5.29 -12.53
C GLY A 50 9.02 -5.20 -11.01
N TRP A 51 9.87 -4.27 -10.56
CA TRP A 51 9.89 -3.85 -9.17
C TRP A 51 8.64 -3.03 -8.83
N GLU A 52 7.90 -3.50 -7.84
CA GLU A 52 6.63 -2.92 -7.41
C GLU A 52 6.54 -2.91 -5.90
N CYS A 53 5.66 -2.08 -5.35
CA CYS A 53 5.25 -2.17 -3.97
C CYS A 53 3.75 -2.38 -3.87
N GLN A 54 3.33 -3.02 -2.77
CA GLN A 54 1.96 -2.99 -2.33
C GLN A 54 1.93 -2.30 -0.98
N ARG A 55 1.08 -1.30 -0.86
CA ARG A 55 0.66 -0.75 0.42
C ARG A 55 -0.59 -1.47 0.90
N ALA A 56 -0.60 -1.87 2.17
CA ALA A 56 -1.79 -2.35 2.86
C ALA A 56 -2.00 -1.53 4.12
N MET A 57 -3.20 -0.97 4.27
CA MET A 57 -3.59 -0.21 5.45
C MET A 57 -4.79 -0.90 6.10
N SER A 58 -4.68 -1.15 7.41
CA SER A 58 -5.75 -1.73 8.22
C SER A 58 -5.92 -0.97 9.54
N VAL A 59 -7.10 -1.09 10.15
CA VAL A 59 -7.36 -0.64 11.52
C VAL A 59 -7.94 -1.80 12.32
N ALA A 60 -7.39 -2.00 13.52
CA ALA A 60 -7.85 -2.98 14.49
C ALA A 60 -7.74 -2.37 15.89
N ASN A 61 -8.81 -2.44 16.69
CA ASN A 61 -8.90 -1.77 18.00
C ASN A 61 -8.51 -0.28 17.90
N ASN A 62 -7.48 0.14 18.63
CA ASN A 62 -6.89 1.48 18.64
C ASN A 62 -5.60 1.57 17.80
N VAL A 63 -5.29 0.55 16.98
CA VAL A 63 -4.05 0.46 16.20
C VAL A 63 -4.33 0.63 14.71
N VAL A 64 -3.52 1.47 14.06
CA VAL A 64 -3.44 1.56 12.59
C VAL A 64 -2.23 0.78 12.13
N VAL A 65 -2.46 -0.18 11.23
CA VAL A 65 -1.42 -1.00 10.61
C VAL A 65 -1.20 -0.48 9.19
N ASP A 66 -0.01 0.04 8.91
CA ASP A 66 0.38 0.51 7.57
C ASP A 66 1.64 -0.23 7.12
N VAL A 67 1.50 -1.05 6.09
CA VAL A 67 2.55 -1.92 5.57
C VAL A 67 2.84 -1.52 4.13
N ASN A 68 4.11 -1.32 3.80
CA ASN A 68 4.57 -1.17 2.42
C ASN A 68 5.56 -2.30 2.12
N ALA A 69 5.15 -3.28 1.30
CA ALA A 69 6.00 -4.39 0.90
C ALA A 69 6.42 -4.22 -0.56
N CYS A 70 7.72 -4.15 -0.81
CA CYS A 70 8.29 -3.96 -2.15
C CYS A 70 9.10 -5.18 -2.57
N GLY A 71 9.07 -5.48 -3.87
CA GLY A 71 9.78 -6.62 -4.42
C GLY A 71 9.45 -6.85 -5.88
N TYR A 72 10.07 -7.88 -6.44
CA TYR A 72 9.61 -8.47 -7.70
C TYR A 72 8.40 -9.37 -7.42
N GLN A 73 7.44 -9.40 -8.35
CA GLN A 73 6.25 -10.26 -8.26
C GLN A 73 5.39 -10.01 -7.00
N ILE A 74 5.25 -8.74 -6.61
CA ILE A 74 4.31 -8.34 -5.58
C ILE A 74 2.88 -8.56 -6.10
N THR A 75 2.05 -9.21 -5.29
CA THR A 75 0.64 -9.50 -5.58
C THR A 75 -0.24 -9.18 -4.37
N ASN A 76 0.12 -9.71 -3.19
CA ASN A 76 -0.64 -9.52 -1.95
C ASN A 76 0.20 -9.59 -0.64
N GLN A 77 1.51 -9.44 -0.73
CA GLN A 77 2.43 -9.64 0.39
C GLN A 77 2.18 -8.63 1.52
N ALA A 78 1.91 -7.35 1.20
CA ALA A 78 1.58 -6.36 2.22
C ALA A 78 0.25 -6.66 2.89
N GLY A 79 -0.76 -7.10 2.12
CA GLY A 79 -2.05 -7.52 2.66
C GLY A 79 -1.91 -8.69 3.65
N GLN A 80 -1.09 -9.69 3.33
CA GLN A 80 -0.80 -10.82 4.22
C GLN A 80 -0.06 -10.41 5.49
N ILE A 81 0.92 -9.51 5.38
CA ILE A 81 1.65 -8.98 6.56
C ILE A 81 0.69 -8.19 7.46
N ALA A 82 -0.12 -7.29 6.88
CA ALA A 82 -1.09 -6.50 7.62
C ALA A 82 -2.11 -7.39 8.35
N ALA A 83 -2.61 -8.45 7.70
CA ALA A 83 -3.51 -9.42 8.30
C ALA A 83 -2.87 -10.11 9.52
N LYS A 84 -1.61 -10.56 9.42
CA LYS A 84 -0.90 -11.17 10.55
C LYS A 84 -0.71 -10.22 11.73
N ILE A 85 -0.47 -8.94 11.47
CA ILE A 85 -0.35 -7.92 12.53
C ILE A 85 -1.72 -7.69 13.18
N VAL A 86 -2.78 -7.54 12.39
CA VAL A 86 -4.16 -7.38 12.88
C VAL A 86 -4.59 -8.58 13.72
N ASP A 87 -4.29 -9.80 13.30
CA ASP A 87 -4.58 -11.02 14.06
C ASP A 87 -3.87 -11.07 15.40
N LYS A 88 -2.72 -10.40 15.54
CA LYS A 88 -2.02 -10.25 16.81
C LYS A 88 -2.64 -9.16 17.66
N VAL A 89 -2.91 -7.99 17.08
CA VAL A 89 -3.58 -6.87 17.77
C VAL A 89 -4.94 -7.29 18.34
N ASN A 90 -5.71 -8.09 17.62
CA ASN A 90 -7.03 -8.56 18.08
C ASN A 90 -6.98 -9.60 19.21
N LYS A 91 -5.80 -10.13 19.54
CA LYS A 91 -5.60 -11.12 20.61
C LYS A 91 -5.11 -10.50 21.91
N GLU A 92 -4.78 -9.22 21.89
CA GLU A 92 -4.48 -8.40 23.07
C GLU A 92 -5.76 -7.81 23.65
#